data_AF-A0A8C1RJ92-F1
#
_entry.id   AF-A0A8C1RJ92-F1
#
_cell.length_a   1.000
_cell.length_b   1.000
_cell.length_c   1.000
_cell.angle_alpha   90.00
_cell.angle_beta   90.00
_cell.angle_gamma   90.00
#
_symmetry.space_group_name_H-M   'P 1'
#
loop_
_entity.id
_entity.type
_entity.pdbx_description
1 polymer ?
#
loop_
_entity_poly.entity_id
_entity_poly.type
_entity_poly.pdbx_seq_one_letter_code
_entity_poly.pdbx_strand_id
1 'polypeptide(L)'
;RELAGQHYAIELLDLSDSFPSGDEDNTFTGNVNNEINGNWISAPTGSIHEARLKAKVKRRLRKNSSKDSGRGDSLSDNGDVVRSVVPPTSPKGKLLNRRSKMGKGRGLPKKGGAGGKGVWGSPGEVYGEDEVDVKDPNYDAEQENCVYETVVLPLDDETFEKTVTPIVQEYFEHGDANEVAELLAELNLGSMRGDVPMLAVSLALEAKASHRELTSRLLSELCGCVLTADDVEASFHKLLKELPDLVLDTPGAPQMLGQFIARAVADNILPKSFIDGYKGRVDCEYARAALDRAAVLLRMSRWTGLRIDSLWGSGGGQRPVNQLIKEVNLLLKEFLLSGDTVEAERCLRELEVPHFHHEFVYEAVIMVLESKGDRTLQMILQLLKSLCASTVITVDQLRRGFERVYLDMADLSIDVPCAYSLLEQFVEQSFNAGVIDKKLRDLCPCR
;
A
#
# COMPACT_ATOMS: atom_id res chain seq x y z
N ARG A 1 39.79 59.42 4.49
CA ARG A 1 39.10 59.83 3.25
C ARG A 1 38.08 58.75 2.89
N GLU A 2 37.18 58.39 3.80
CA GLU A 2 36.05 59.21 4.30
C GLU A 2 35.06 59.55 3.18
N LEU A 3 33.84 59.03 3.30
CA LEU A 3 32.68 59.86 3.60
C LEU A 3 31.80 59.10 4.61
N ALA A 4 31.21 59.83 5.56
CA ALA A 4 30.60 59.26 6.76
C ALA A 4 29.13 58.84 6.53
N GLY A 5 28.73 57.74 7.17
CA GLY A 5 27.32 57.41 7.38
C GLY A 5 26.73 58.21 8.55
N GLN A 6 25.46 58.60 8.43
CA GLN A 6 24.71 59.19 9.55
C GLN A 6 23.95 58.10 10.30
N HIS A 7 24.12 58.10 11.62
CA HIS A 7 23.39 57.24 12.55
C HIS A 7 21.91 57.67 12.64
N TYR A 8 21.02 56.67 12.77
CA TYR A 8 19.85 56.81 13.63
C TYR A 8 19.96 55.75 14.74
N ALA A 9 19.85 56.20 15.99
CA ALA A 9 19.78 55.35 17.16
C ALA A 9 18.33 55.28 17.65
N ILE A 10 17.90 54.09 18.06
CA ILE A 10 16.76 53.90 18.97
C ILE A 10 17.25 52.95 20.05
N GLU A 11 16.92 53.27 21.30
CA GLU A 11 17.51 52.68 22.50
C GLU A 11 16.94 51.29 22.86
N LEU A 12 17.68 50.64 23.76
CA LEU A 12 17.42 49.33 24.33
C LEU A 12 16.12 49.29 25.16
N LEU A 13 15.42 48.17 25.09
CA LEU A 13 14.84 47.57 26.31
C LEU A 13 15.29 46.11 26.36
N ASP A 14 16.17 45.84 27.32
CA ASP A 14 16.66 44.53 27.71
C ASP A 14 15.77 44.00 28.85
N LEU A 15 15.27 42.78 28.73
CA LEU A 15 14.47 42.11 29.76
C LEU A 15 14.90 40.64 29.84
N SER A 16 15.94 40.43 30.63
CA SER A 16 16.32 39.13 31.17
C SER A 16 15.53 38.85 32.44
N ASP A 17 14.87 37.69 32.50
CA ASP A 17 14.54 36.89 33.70
C ASP A 17 13.49 35.82 33.32
N SER A 18 13.35 34.66 33.97
CA SER A 18 14.31 33.78 34.65
C SER A 18 13.57 32.46 34.91
N PHE A 19 14.20 31.29 34.74
CA PHE A 19 13.59 30.01 35.11
C PHE A 19 13.49 29.86 36.63
N PRO A 20 12.50 29.09 37.12
CA PRO A 20 12.76 28.20 38.25
C PRO A 20 12.41 26.74 37.92
N SER A 21 13.38 25.86 38.18
CA SER A 21 13.16 24.43 38.39
C SER A 21 12.51 24.17 39.75
N GLY A 22 11.65 23.16 39.84
CA GLY A 22 11.07 22.70 41.10
C GLY A 22 10.99 21.18 41.13
N ASP A 23 11.97 20.55 41.78
CA ASP A 23 11.90 19.15 42.17
C ASP A 23 11.06 19.02 43.45
N GLU A 24 10.04 18.15 43.46
CA GLU A 24 9.53 17.55 44.69
C GLU A 24 9.26 16.05 44.47
N ASP A 25 10.19 15.23 44.95
CA ASP A 25 9.92 13.83 45.30
C ASP A 25 8.90 13.79 46.44
N ASN A 26 7.87 12.95 46.35
CA ASN A 26 7.42 12.26 47.55
C ASN A 26 6.79 10.89 47.29
N THR A 27 7.05 9.99 48.23
CA THR A 27 6.84 8.55 48.14
C THR A 27 5.49 8.14 48.74
N PHE A 28 4.76 7.23 48.11
CA PHE A 28 3.97 6.28 48.91
C PHE A 28 3.86 4.88 48.31
N THR A 29 3.89 3.91 49.20
CA THR A 29 4.06 2.48 48.96
C THR A 29 2.74 1.75 48.69
N GLY A 30 2.78 0.74 47.81
CA GLY A 30 1.66 -0.17 47.55
C GLY A 30 2.12 -1.62 47.34
N ASN A 31 2.80 -2.21 48.32
CA ASN A 31 3.31 -3.58 48.24
C ASN A 31 2.24 -4.58 48.72
N VAL A 32 1.64 -5.36 47.80
CA VAL A 32 0.79 -6.50 48.15
C VAL A 32 1.25 -7.73 47.36
N ASN A 33 1.78 -8.70 48.10
CA ASN A 33 2.22 -9.98 47.55
C ASN A 33 1.03 -10.80 47.07
N ASN A 34 1.22 -11.56 46.00
CA ASN A 34 0.44 -12.78 45.77
C ASN A 34 1.34 -13.83 45.12
N GLU A 35 1.90 -14.72 45.94
CA GLU A 35 2.55 -15.95 45.49
C GLU A 35 1.47 -16.87 44.91
N ILE A 36 1.66 -17.42 43.71
CA ILE A 36 1.13 -18.73 43.29
C ILE A 36 1.97 -19.25 42.12
N ASN A 37 2.66 -20.36 42.40
CA ASN A 37 3.14 -21.40 41.49
C ASN A 37 3.82 -21.00 40.16
N GLY A 38 5.15 -21.17 40.11
CA GLY A 38 5.88 -21.19 38.85
C GLY A 38 5.65 -22.50 38.08
N ASN A 39 5.44 -22.41 36.77
CA ASN A 39 6.17 -23.15 35.73
C ASN A 39 5.55 -22.85 34.35
N TRP A 40 5.82 -21.65 33.81
CA TRP A 40 5.43 -21.27 32.45
C TRP A 40 6.66 -20.80 31.68
N ILE A 41 7.19 -21.68 30.84
CA ILE A 41 8.19 -21.32 29.82
C ILE A 41 7.46 -20.48 28.77
N SER A 42 7.91 -19.24 28.56
CA SER A 42 7.39 -18.37 27.51
C SER A 42 7.65 -19.01 26.14
N ALA A 43 6.59 -19.40 25.43
CA ALA A 43 6.70 -19.87 24.06
C ALA A 43 7.17 -18.71 23.14
N PRO A 44 8.11 -18.94 22.21
CA PRO A 44 8.63 -17.89 21.34
C PRO A 44 7.53 -17.39 20.38
N THR A 45 7.40 -16.06 20.29
CA THR A 45 6.36 -15.35 19.54
C THR A 45 6.36 -15.64 18.02
N GLY A 46 7.47 -16.15 17.48
CA GLY A 46 7.58 -16.55 16.06
C GLY A 46 6.61 -17.65 15.63
N SER A 47 6.29 -18.61 16.51
CA SER A 47 5.48 -19.79 16.14
C SER A 47 4.07 -19.44 15.62
N ILE A 48 3.45 -18.39 16.16
CA ILE A 48 2.08 -17.98 15.78
C ILE A 48 2.08 -17.24 14.43
N HIS A 49 3.13 -16.47 14.12
CA HIS A 49 3.29 -15.80 12.83
C HIS A 49 3.66 -16.78 11.72
N GLU A 50 4.59 -17.69 11.98
CA GLU A 50 5.01 -18.75 11.06
C GLU A 50 3.82 -19.66 10.65
N ALA A 51 2.95 -20.02 11.59
CA ALA A 51 1.71 -20.76 11.32
C ALA A 51 0.74 -19.97 10.42
N ARG A 52 0.66 -18.64 10.58
CA ARG A 52 -0.17 -17.75 9.74
C ARG A 52 0.36 -17.64 8.30
N LEU A 53 1.68 -17.57 8.13
CA LEU A 53 2.34 -17.55 6.82
C LEU A 53 2.15 -18.89 6.09
N LYS A 54 2.45 -20.02 6.75
CA LYS A 54 2.25 -21.37 6.18
C LYS A 54 0.78 -21.66 5.81
N ALA A 55 -0.19 -21.06 6.51
CA ALA A 55 -1.61 -21.14 6.17
C ALA A 55 -2.00 -20.32 4.93
N LYS A 56 -1.39 -19.15 4.68
CA LYS A 56 -1.60 -18.34 3.46
C LYS A 56 -1.04 -19.07 2.22
N VAL A 57 0.14 -19.66 2.30
CA VAL A 57 0.78 -20.40 1.18
C VAL A 57 -0.07 -21.59 0.74
N LYS A 58 -0.56 -22.43 1.67
CA LYS A 58 -1.47 -23.55 1.34
C LYS A 58 -2.81 -23.11 0.74
N ARG A 59 -3.25 -21.86 0.97
CA ARG A 59 -4.48 -21.30 0.36
C ARG A 59 -4.25 -20.85 -1.09
N ARG A 60 -3.05 -20.38 -1.47
CA ARG A 60 -2.73 -20.06 -2.88
C ARG A 60 -2.70 -21.33 -3.75
N LEU A 61 -2.11 -22.44 -3.27
CA LEU A 61 -1.99 -23.69 -4.05
C LEU A 61 -3.34 -24.31 -4.48
N ARG A 62 -4.43 -24.10 -3.71
CA ARG A 62 -5.78 -24.61 -4.03
C ARG A 62 -6.57 -23.75 -5.04
N LYS A 63 -6.12 -22.55 -5.40
CA LYS A 63 -6.86 -21.65 -6.31
C LYS A 63 -6.50 -21.78 -7.80
N ASN A 64 -5.45 -22.52 -8.13
CA ASN A 64 -4.91 -22.59 -9.49
C ASN A 64 -5.28 -23.91 -10.24
N SER A 65 -6.21 -24.71 -9.73
CA SER A 65 -6.61 -26.00 -10.33
C SER A 65 -8.13 -26.17 -10.50
N SER A 66 -8.73 -25.33 -11.35
CA SER A 66 -10.00 -25.70 -12.02
C SER A 66 -10.29 -24.83 -13.24
N LYS A 67 -10.11 -25.41 -14.44
CA LYS A 67 -10.87 -24.99 -15.63
C LYS A 67 -11.30 -26.23 -16.41
N ASP A 68 -12.55 -26.20 -16.82
CA ASP A 68 -13.23 -27.10 -17.75
C ASP A 68 -13.63 -28.53 -17.30
N SER A 69 -14.85 -28.66 -16.81
CA SER A 69 -15.93 -29.24 -17.64
C SER A 69 -17.28 -29.06 -16.94
N GLY A 70 -18.26 -28.52 -17.66
CA GLY A 70 -19.52 -28.07 -17.06
C GLY A 70 -20.58 -29.16 -16.88
N ARG A 71 -21.47 -28.94 -15.91
CA ARG A 71 -22.90 -29.31 -15.94
C ARG A 71 -23.60 -28.58 -14.80
N GLY A 72 -24.66 -27.85 -15.13
CA GLY A 72 -25.46 -27.14 -14.12
C GLY A 72 -26.50 -28.04 -13.47
N ASP A 73 -26.90 -27.67 -12.26
CA ASP A 73 -28.17 -28.06 -11.67
C ASP A 73 -28.63 -26.93 -10.73
N SER A 74 -29.58 -26.13 -11.19
CA SER A 74 -30.23 -25.07 -10.41
C SER A 74 -31.72 -25.28 -10.49
N LEU A 75 -32.28 -25.90 -9.45
CA LEU A 75 -33.71 -26.00 -9.24
C LEU A 75 -34.24 -24.64 -8.76
N SER A 76 -35.04 -23.98 -9.59
CA SER A 76 -35.92 -22.90 -9.17
C SER A 76 -37.35 -23.20 -9.57
N ASP A 77 -38.20 -23.36 -8.56
CA ASP A 77 -39.64 -23.55 -8.65
C ASP A 77 -40.35 -22.26 -9.12
N ASN A 78 -41.19 -22.37 -10.17
CA ASN A 78 -42.51 -21.75 -10.31
C ASN A 78 -43.12 -22.05 -11.70
N GLY A 79 -44.45 -22.19 -11.76
CA GLY A 79 -45.22 -22.51 -12.99
C GLY A 79 -45.23 -21.38 -14.04
N ASP A 80 -45.69 -21.60 -15.27
CA ASP A 80 -47.07 -22.03 -15.57
C ASP A 80 -47.23 -22.76 -16.94
N VAL A 81 -48.48 -23.10 -17.28
CA VAL A 81 -48.95 -24.04 -18.33
C VAL A 81 -48.75 -23.60 -19.79
N VAL A 82 -48.41 -24.55 -20.70
CA VAL A 82 -49.13 -24.82 -21.99
C VAL A 82 -48.59 -26.08 -22.72
N ARG A 83 -49.48 -26.78 -23.46
CA ARG A 83 -49.31 -28.08 -24.14
C ARG A 83 -48.48 -28.02 -25.44
N SER A 84 -47.72 -29.07 -25.77
CA SER A 84 -48.08 -30.05 -26.85
C SER A 84 -47.01 -31.05 -27.31
N VAL A 85 -47.44 -32.32 -27.45
CA VAL A 85 -47.05 -33.31 -28.49
C VAL A 85 -45.63 -33.93 -28.46
N VAL A 86 -45.50 -35.11 -29.09
CA VAL A 86 -44.57 -36.22 -28.74
C VAL A 86 -43.69 -36.62 -29.98
N PRO A 87 -42.99 -37.79 -30.04
CA PRO A 87 -41.54 -38.01 -30.20
C PRO A 87 -41.17 -38.33 -31.70
N PRO A 88 -40.27 -39.27 -32.13
CA PRO A 88 -39.18 -40.08 -31.53
C PRO A 88 -37.82 -39.89 -32.31
N THR A 89 -36.76 -40.71 -32.29
CA THR A 89 -36.49 -42.11 -31.88
C THR A 89 -35.05 -42.33 -31.37
N SER A 90 -34.77 -43.51 -30.81
CA SER A 90 -33.46 -44.18 -30.95
C SER A 90 -33.66 -45.72 -31.06
N PRO A 91 -32.92 -46.45 -31.90
CA PRO A 91 -33.13 -47.89 -32.11
C PRO A 91 -32.34 -48.79 -31.13
N LYS A 92 -32.78 -50.05 -31.03
CA LYS A 92 -32.46 -51.00 -29.95
C LYS A 92 -31.27 -51.93 -30.23
N GLY A 93 -30.61 -52.35 -29.13
CA GLY A 93 -30.17 -53.74 -28.89
C GLY A 93 -28.72 -54.07 -29.28
N LYS A 94 -28.01 -54.98 -28.61
CA LYS A 94 -28.48 -56.30 -28.10
C LYS A 94 -27.68 -56.79 -26.88
N LEU A 95 -28.31 -57.69 -26.12
CA LEU A 95 -27.70 -58.47 -25.03
C LEU A 95 -26.75 -59.56 -25.57
N LEU A 96 -25.64 -59.81 -24.87
CA LEU A 96 -25.09 -61.16 -24.69
C LEU A 96 -24.53 -61.35 -23.28
N ASN A 97 -25.06 -62.35 -22.58
CA ASN A 97 -24.61 -62.80 -21.25
C ASN A 97 -23.39 -63.72 -21.41
N ARG A 98 -22.35 -63.61 -20.55
CA ARG A 98 -21.46 -64.76 -20.24
C ARG A 98 -20.66 -64.59 -18.93
N ARG A 99 -21.21 -65.21 -17.88
CA ARG A 99 -20.59 -65.76 -16.64
C ARG A 99 -19.69 -64.87 -15.77
N SER A 100 -20.03 -64.91 -14.48
CA SER A 100 -19.25 -64.44 -13.34
C SER A 100 -17.88 -65.13 -13.19
N LYS A 101 -16.84 -64.33 -12.92
CA LYS A 101 -15.72 -64.76 -12.08
C LYS A 101 -15.87 -64.15 -10.68
N MET A 102 -16.29 -64.98 -9.72
CA MET A 102 -16.00 -64.71 -8.31
C MET A 102 -14.48 -64.57 -8.12
N GLY A 103 -14.04 -63.75 -7.17
CA GLY A 103 -12.61 -63.74 -6.80
C GLY A 103 -12.08 -62.45 -6.18
N LYS A 104 -12.80 -61.32 -6.26
CA LYS A 104 -12.44 -60.09 -5.53
C LYS A 104 -13.70 -59.50 -4.91
N GLY A 105 -13.73 -59.42 -3.58
CA GLY A 105 -14.77 -58.69 -2.87
C GLY A 105 -14.75 -57.22 -3.29
N ARG A 106 -15.89 -56.52 -3.12
CA ARG A 106 -15.93 -55.06 -3.21
C ARG A 106 -14.82 -54.53 -2.30
N GLY A 107 -13.92 -53.69 -2.82
CA GLY A 107 -12.73 -53.17 -2.13
C GLY A 107 -13.04 -52.16 -1.02
N LEU A 108 -14.14 -52.37 -0.31
CA LEU A 108 -14.55 -51.62 0.87
C LEU A 108 -13.69 -52.08 2.05
N PRO A 109 -13.09 -51.16 2.83
CA PRO A 109 -12.44 -51.54 4.08
C PRO A 109 -13.44 -52.25 5.00
N LYS A 110 -12.97 -53.29 5.72
CA LYS A 110 -13.77 -53.91 6.79
C LYS A 110 -14.03 -52.86 7.86
N LYS A 111 -15.24 -52.85 8.44
CA LYS A 111 -15.63 -51.92 9.52
C LYS A 111 -14.55 -51.93 10.62
N GLY A 112 -13.88 -50.80 10.80
CA GLY A 112 -12.84 -50.61 11.82
C GLY A 112 -11.37 -50.61 11.33
N GLY A 113 -11.08 -50.85 10.04
CA GLY A 113 -9.69 -50.81 9.53
C GLY A 113 -9.51 -49.88 8.34
N ALA A 114 -8.55 -48.95 8.40
CA ALA A 114 -8.30 -47.98 7.33
C ALA A 114 -7.42 -48.51 6.17
N GLY A 115 -6.89 -49.73 6.28
CA GLY A 115 -6.07 -50.38 5.25
C GLY A 115 -6.87 -51.01 4.11
N GLY A 116 -7.30 -50.20 3.14
CA GLY A 116 -7.81 -50.66 1.84
C GLY A 116 -6.72 -50.60 0.75
N LYS A 117 -6.77 -51.48 -0.26
CA LYS A 117 -5.78 -51.46 -1.36
C LYS A 117 -5.93 -50.16 -2.19
N GLY A 118 -5.08 -49.18 -1.91
CA GLY A 118 -5.13 -47.83 -2.50
C GLY A 118 -5.52 -46.70 -1.53
N VAL A 119 -5.56 -46.94 -0.21
CA VAL A 119 -5.87 -45.93 0.82
C VAL A 119 -4.73 -45.82 1.83
N TRP A 120 -4.33 -44.59 2.16
CA TRP A 120 -3.15 -44.24 2.98
C TRP A 120 -3.39 -44.29 4.50
N GLY A 121 -4.12 -45.29 5.00
CA GLY A 121 -4.41 -45.42 6.44
C GLY A 121 -5.42 -44.39 6.97
N SER A 122 -5.47 -44.23 8.29
CA SER A 122 -6.48 -43.41 8.97
C SER A 122 -6.08 -41.92 8.99
N PRO A 123 -6.97 -40.97 8.66
CA PRO A 123 -6.68 -39.55 8.85
C PRO A 123 -6.46 -39.25 10.33
N GLY A 124 -5.26 -38.82 10.71
CA GLY A 124 -4.87 -38.51 12.10
C GLY A 124 -4.12 -39.61 12.84
N GLU A 125 -3.76 -40.71 12.16
CA GLU A 125 -2.84 -41.71 12.71
C GLU A 125 -1.40 -41.15 12.67
N VAL A 126 -0.98 -40.57 13.80
CA VAL A 126 0.40 -40.12 14.01
C VAL A 126 1.21 -41.38 14.34
N TYR A 127 2.09 -41.78 13.43
CA TYR A 127 3.12 -42.78 13.72
C TYR A 127 3.92 -42.29 14.93
N GLY A 128 4.27 -43.19 15.85
CA GLY A 128 5.20 -42.86 16.92
C GLY A 128 6.55 -42.44 16.33
N GLU A 129 7.44 -41.89 17.16
CA GLU A 129 8.85 -41.79 16.78
C GLU A 129 9.35 -43.23 16.51
N ASP A 130 9.66 -43.53 15.25
CA ASP A 130 10.18 -44.83 14.85
C ASP A 130 11.57 -45.00 15.51
N GLU A 131 11.70 -45.94 16.45
CA GLU A 131 12.99 -46.28 17.05
C GLU A 131 13.94 -46.74 15.94
N VAL A 132 15.02 -45.98 15.71
CA VAL A 132 15.94 -46.23 14.60
C VAL A 132 16.70 -47.53 14.85
N ASP A 133 16.56 -48.52 13.96
CA ASP A 133 17.24 -49.81 14.10
C ASP A 133 18.73 -49.67 13.78
N VAL A 134 19.53 -49.53 14.84
CA VAL A 134 21.01 -49.47 14.85
C VAL A 134 21.67 -50.67 14.15
N LYS A 135 20.91 -51.73 13.81
CA LYS A 135 21.38 -52.92 13.08
C LYS A 135 20.94 -53.00 11.63
N ASP A 136 20.22 -52.00 11.10
CA ASP A 136 19.94 -51.94 9.66
C ASP A 136 21.28 -51.80 8.90
N PRO A 137 21.56 -52.61 7.84
CA PRO A 137 22.74 -52.43 7.00
C PRO A 137 22.88 -51.05 6.33
N ASN A 138 21.81 -50.26 6.28
CA ASN A 138 21.79 -48.86 5.84
C ASN A 138 21.77 -47.86 7.02
N TYR A 139 21.83 -48.29 8.29
CA TYR A 139 21.97 -47.38 9.42
C TYR A 139 23.38 -46.80 9.44
N ASP A 140 23.48 -45.49 9.20
CA ASP A 140 24.71 -44.73 9.30
C ASP A 140 24.70 -43.93 10.61
N ALA A 141 25.54 -44.35 11.56
CA ALA A 141 25.67 -43.70 12.86
C ALA A 141 26.26 -42.28 12.78
N GLU A 142 26.90 -41.90 11.68
CA GLU A 142 27.37 -40.52 11.46
C GLU A 142 26.21 -39.58 11.08
N GLN A 143 25.09 -40.13 10.60
CA GLN A 143 23.97 -39.37 10.05
C GLN A 143 23.04 -38.76 11.12
N GLU A 144 23.03 -39.27 12.35
CA GLU A 144 22.33 -38.65 13.50
C GLU A 144 22.91 -37.28 13.88
N ASN A 145 24.17 -37.00 13.54
CA ASN A 145 24.85 -35.74 13.81
C ASN A 145 24.91 -34.79 12.59
N CYS A 146 24.28 -35.15 11.47
CA CYS A 146 24.25 -34.32 10.26
C CYS A 146 23.28 -33.15 10.41
N VAL A 147 23.79 -31.98 10.78
CA VAL A 147 23.06 -30.71 10.62
C VAL A 147 22.95 -30.41 9.13
N TYR A 148 21.76 -30.64 8.57
CA TYR A 148 21.43 -30.25 7.20
C TYR A 148 21.31 -28.72 7.09
N GLU A 149 22.44 -28.05 6.84
CA GLU A 149 22.42 -26.64 6.45
C GLU A 149 21.71 -26.50 5.09
N THR A 150 20.64 -25.70 5.07
CA THR A 150 19.89 -25.41 3.83
C THR A 150 20.72 -24.49 2.96
N VAL A 151 21.52 -25.07 2.06
CA VAL A 151 22.29 -24.33 1.06
C VAL A 151 21.32 -23.64 0.09
N VAL A 152 21.01 -22.38 0.36
CA VAL A 152 20.31 -21.50 -0.58
C VAL A 152 21.27 -21.24 -1.74
N LEU A 153 20.96 -21.77 -2.92
CA LEU A 153 21.76 -21.55 -4.12
C LEU A 153 21.75 -20.06 -4.50
N PRO A 154 22.83 -19.52 -5.09
CA PRO A 154 22.80 -18.20 -5.70
C PRO A 154 21.65 -18.10 -6.71
N LEU A 155 20.94 -16.97 -6.74
CA LEU A 155 19.89 -16.75 -7.74
C LEU A 155 20.53 -16.47 -9.11
N ASP A 156 19.97 -17.07 -10.16
CA ASP A 156 20.22 -16.70 -11.55
C ASP A 156 19.43 -15.42 -11.90
N ASP A 157 19.92 -14.61 -12.85
CA ASP A 157 19.28 -13.34 -13.27
C ASP A 157 17.77 -13.49 -13.58
N GLU A 158 17.42 -14.53 -14.34
CA GLU A 158 16.03 -14.86 -14.68
C GLU A 158 15.14 -15.23 -13.48
N THR A 159 15.75 -15.67 -12.37
CA THR A 159 15.04 -16.04 -11.13
C THR A 159 15.00 -14.89 -10.13
N PHE A 160 15.98 -13.98 -10.18
CA PHE A 160 16.05 -12.77 -9.37
C PHE A 160 14.82 -11.89 -9.60
N GLU A 161 14.53 -11.48 -10.84
CA GLU A 161 13.37 -10.61 -11.13
C GLU A 161 12.05 -11.27 -10.71
N LYS A 162 11.88 -12.57 -11.02
CA LYS A 162 10.68 -13.34 -10.68
C LYS A 162 10.47 -13.49 -9.16
N THR A 163 11.53 -13.36 -8.36
CA THR A 163 11.50 -13.49 -6.90
C THR A 163 11.39 -12.12 -6.20
N VAL A 164 12.14 -11.12 -6.65
CA VAL A 164 12.20 -9.79 -6.01
C VAL A 164 11.06 -8.87 -6.44
N THR A 165 10.59 -8.95 -7.70
CA THR A 165 9.43 -8.17 -8.17
C THR A 165 8.19 -8.32 -7.28
N PRO A 166 7.71 -9.53 -6.93
CA PRO A 166 6.55 -9.65 -6.05
C PRO A 166 6.80 -9.15 -4.62
N ILE A 167 8.05 -9.18 -4.12
CA ILE A 167 8.39 -8.62 -2.80
C ILE A 167 8.21 -7.09 -2.82
N VAL A 168 8.76 -6.42 -3.83
CA VAL A 168 8.61 -4.96 -4.00
C VAL A 168 7.15 -4.56 -4.27
N GLN A 169 6.42 -5.36 -5.05
CA GLN A 169 5.01 -5.11 -5.31
C GLN A 169 4.11 -5.33 -4.09
N GLU A 170 4.34 -6.37 -3.28
CA GLU A 170 3.60 -6.53 -2.01
C GLU A 170 3.95 -5.35 -1.06
N TYR A 171 5.21 -4.92 -0.99
CA TYR A 171 5.63 -3.73 -0.23
C TYR A 171 4.89 -2.43 -0.61
N PHE A 172 4.59 -2.19 -1.88
CA PHE A 172 3.78 -1.01 -2.26
C PHE A 172 2.35 -1.03 -1.68
N GLU A 173 1.81 -2.21 -1.35
CA GLU A 173 0.49 -2.35 -0.74
C GLU A 173 0.53 -2.22 0.79
N HIS A 174 1.53 -2.81 1.48
CA HIS A 174 1.59 -2.80 2.96
C HIS A 174 2.54 -1.77 3.59
N GLY A 175 3.56 -1.30 2.86
CA GLY A 175 4.48 -0.25 3.32
C GLY A 175 5.45 -0.65 4.44
N ASP A 176 5.64 -1.95 4.71
CA ASP A 176 6.58 -2.44 5.74
C ASP A 176 7.93 -2.83 5.12
N ALA A 177 8.94 -1.99 5.34
CA ALA A 177 10.29 -2.22 4.83
C ALA A 177 11.07 -3.29 5.63
N ASN A 178 10.65 -3.63 6.86
CA ASN A 178 11.29 -4.67 7.66
C ASN A 178 10.97 -6.06 7.09
N GLU A 179 9.73 -6.29 6.66
CA GLU A 179 9.33 -7.51 5.95
C GLU A 179 10.14 -7.69 4.66
N VAL A 180 10.40 -6.60 3.92
CA VAL A 180 11.30 -6.64 2.75
C VAL A 180 12.74 -6.95 3.15
N ALA A 181 13.26 -6.34 4.22
CA ALA A 181 14.62 -6.58 4.70
C ALA A 181 14.84 -8.05 5.12
N GLU A 182 13.89 -8.64 5.85
CA GLU A 182 13.90 -10.05 6.25
C GLU A 182 13.87 -10.97 5.01
N LEU A 183 12.92 -10.75 4.09
CA LEU A 183 12.80 -11.56 2.86
C LEU A 183 14.04 -11.45 1.96
N LEU A 184 14.67 -10.28 1.86
CA LEU A 184 15.91 -10.11 1.07
C LEU A 184 17.14 -10.69 1.78
N ALA A 185 17.15 -10.76 3.12
CA ALA A 185 18.22 -11.38 3.89
C ALA A 185 18.19 -12.92 3.83
N GLU A 186 17.01 -13.52 3.68
CA GLU A 186 16.85 -14.96 3.40
C GLU A 186 17.31 -15.35 1.97
N LEU A 187 17.39 -14.40 1.04
CA LEU A 187 17.87 -14.64 -0.32
C LEU A 187 19.39 -14.50 -0.41
N ASN A 188 20.07 -15.54 -0.92
CA ASN A 188 21.51 -15.47 -1.24
C ASN A 188 21.77 -14.67 -2.52
N LEU A 189 21.56 -13.34 -2.44
CA LEU A 189 21.68 -12.40 -3.55
C LEU A 189 23.11 -12.23 -4.08
N GLY A 190 24.14 -12.55 -3.29
CA GLY A 190 25.54 -12.48 -3.72
C GLY A 190 25.92 -11.13 -4.36
N SER A 191 26.30 -11.16 -5.63
CA SER A 191 26.64 -9.98 -6.44
C SER A 191 25.44 -9.18 -6.97
N MET A 192 24.22 -9.70 -6.87
CA MET A 192 22.98 -9.07 -7.36
C MET A 192 22.35 -8.08 -6.35
N ARG A 193 23.01 -7.80 -5.22
CA ARG A 193 22.50 -6.83 -4.23
C ARG A 193 22.29 -5.44 -4.85
N GLY A 194 23.24 -4.99 -5.68
CA GLY A 194 23.14 -3.78 -6.49
C GLY A 194 22.17 -3.85 -7.69
N ASP A 195 21.33 -4.88 -7.79
CA ASP A 195 20.21 -4.93 -8.73
C ASP A 195 18.86 -4.72 -8.03
N VAL A 196 18.78 -4.88 -6.70
CA VAL A 196 17.54 -4.64 -5.93
C VAL A 196 17.09 -3.18 -6.00
N PRO A 197 17.95 -2.16 -5.78
CA PRO A 197 17.53 -0.77 -5.94
C PRO A 197 17.19 -0.40 -7.38
N MET A 198 17.89 -1.00 -8.36
CA MET A 198 17.58 -0.79 -9.78
C MET A 198 16.15 -1.28 -10.09
N LEU A 199 15.83 -2.53 -9.75
CA LEU A 199 14.49 -3.10 -9.93
C LEU A 199 13.42 -2.30 -9.19
N ALA A 200 13.66 -1.94 -7.93
CA ALA A 200 12.70 -1.17 -7.12
C ALA A 200 12.43 0.24 -7.69
N VAL A 201 13.45 0.93 -8.20
CA VAL A 201 13.27 2.23 -8.87
C VAL A 201 12.55 2.06 -10.20
N SER A 202 12.91 1.09 -11.05
CA SER A 202 12.23 0.84 -12.33
C SER A 202 10.73 0.58 -12.14
N LEU A 203 10.37 -0.32 -11.21
CA LEU A 203 8.97 -0.60 -10.86
C LEU A 203 8.23 0.64 -10.33
N ALA A 204 8.93 1.59 -9.71
CA ALA A 204 8.34 2.82 -9.19
C ALA A 204 8.21 3.93 -10.24
N LEU A 205 9.04 3.92 -11.30
CA LEU A 205 8.95 4.88 -12.41
C LEU A 205 7.65 4.72 -13.19
N GLU A 206 7.25 3.47 -13.47
CA GLU A 206 5.99 3.11 -14.13
C GLU A 206 4.75 3.31 -13.23
N ALA A 207 4.95 3.52 -11.93
CA ALA A 207 3.89 3.52 -10.92
C ALA A 207 3.48 4.94 -10.46
N LYS A 208 2.73 4.96 -9.35
CA LYS A 208 2.18 6.16 -8.72
C LYS A 208 3.21 6.97 -7.94
N ALA A 209 2.88 8.21 -7.60
CA ALA A 209 3.79 9.08 -6.84
C ALA A 209 4.02 8.55 -5.41
N SER A 210 2.98 7.99 -4.79
CA SER A 210 3.11 7.29 -3.50
C SER A 210 4.08 6.10 -3.54
N HIS A 211 4.16 5.36 -4.64
CA HIS A 211 5.09 4.23 -4.78
C HIS A 211 6.55 4.70 -4.90
N ARG A 212 6.78 5.87 -5.53
CA ARG A 212 8.12 6.50 -5.60
C ARG A 212 8.59 7.04 -4.24
N GLU A 213 7.67 7.54 -3.43
CA GLU A 213 7.92 7.83 -2.01
C GLU A 213 8.27 6.57 -1.22
N LEU A 214 7.46 5.52 -1.32
CA LEU A 214 7.71 4.25 -0.63
C LEU A 214 9.05 3.63 -1.05
N THR A 215 9.41 3.67 -2.33
CA THR A 215 10.72 3.23 -2.82
C THR A 215 11.85 4.04 -2.21
N SER A 216 11.70 5.37 -2.13
CA SER A 216 12.72 6.24 -1.53
C SER A 216 13.00 5.89 -0.07
N ARG A 217 11.95 5.58 0.70
CA ARG A 217 12.09 5.11 2.10
C ARG A 217 12.72 3.73 2.16
N LEU A 218 12.26 2.80 1.32
CA LEU A 218 12.79 1.43 1.24
C LEU A 218 14.31 1.44 1.00
N LEU A 219 14.80 2.26 0.06
CA LEU A 219 16.24 2.36 -0.19
C LEU A 219 17.00 2.93 1.02
N SER A 220 16.39 3.85 1.78
CA SER A 220 16.97 4.38 3.01
C SER A 220 17.02 3.35 4.14
N GLU A 221 16.01 2.48 4.26
CA GLU A 221 15.90 1.50 5.34
C GLU A 221 16.66 0.19 5.04
N LEU A 222 16.76 -0.21 3.77
CA LEU A 222 17.58 -1.35 3.35
C LEU A 222 19.09 -1.05 3.38
N CYS A 223 19.49 0.21 3.17
CA CYS A 223 20.89 0.62 3.20
C CYS A 223 21.42 0.63 4.64
N GLY A 224 22.47 -0.15 4.90
CA GLY A 224 23.00 -0.40 6.25
C GLY A 224 22.42 -1.65 6.93
N CYS A 225 21.33 -2.23 6.39
CA CYS A 225 20.73 -3.48 6.88
C CYS A 225 21.07 -4.65 5.94
N VAL A 226 20.69 -4.55 4.67
CA VAL A 226 20.84 -5.61 3.64
C VAL A 226 21.76 -5.15 2.50
N LEU A 227 21.74 -3.85 2.19
CA LEU A 227 22.49 -3.22 1.11
C LEU A 227 23.61 -2.33 1.67
N THR A 228 24.72 -2.25 0.95
CA THR A 228 25.77 -1.26 1.20
C THR A 228 25.56 0.01 0.39
N ALA A 229 26.19 1.12 0.77
CA ALA A 229 26.18 2.35 -0.03
C ALA A 229 26.80 2.12 -1.44
N ASP A 230 27.79 1.23 -1.55
CA ASP A 230 28.42 0.86 -2.82
C ASP A 230 27.44 0.09 -3.73
N ASP A 231 26.60 -0.79 -3.17
CA ASP A 231 25.52 -1.47 -3.92
C ASP A 231 24.52 -0.45 -4.49
N VAL A 232 24.13 0.55 -3.68
CA VAL A 232 23.21 1.62 -4.08
C VAL A 232 23.85 2.51 -5.16
N GLU A 233 25.11 2.90 -5.01
CA GLU A 233 25.85 3.68 -6.01
C GLU A 233 25.97 2.91 -7.34
N ALA A 234 26.31 1.62 -7.30
CA ALA A 234 26.31 0.75 -8.47
C ALA A 234 24.92 0.65 -9.15
N SER A 235 23.84 0.61 -8.35
CA SER A 235 22.47 0.61 -8.87
C SER A 235 22.14 1.91 -9.62
N PHE A 236 22.49 3.07 -9.04
CA PHE A 236 22.26 4.36 -9.69
C PHE A 236 23.13 4.55 -10.94
N HIS A 237 24.34 3.97 -10.98
CA HIS A 237 25.14 3.90 -12.20
C HIS A 237 24.44 3.08 -13.31
N LYS A 238 23.86 1.92 -12.97
CA LYS A 238 23.06 1.11 -13.91
C LYS A 238 21.81 1.86 -14.38
N LEU A 239 21.02 2.43 -13.47
CA LEU A 239 19.82 3.22 -13.79
C LEU A 239 20.08 4.38 -14.76
N LEU A 240 21.21 5.08 -14.62
CA LEU A 240 21.61 6.15 -15.56
C LEU A 240 22.01 5.63 -16.95
N LYS A 241 22.46 4.37 -17.05
CA LYS A 241 22.83 3.71 -18.31
C LYS A 241 21.62 3.17 -19.05
N GLU A 242 20.67 2.55 -18.34
CA GLU A 242 19.42 2.00 -18.89
C GLU A 242 18.33 3.07 -19.10
N LEU A 243 18.59 4.32 -18.70
CA LEU A 243 17.66 5.44 -18.83
C LEU A 243 17.11 5.69 -20.26
N PRO A 244 17.85 5.48 -21.37
CA PRO A 244 17.29 5.58 -22.72
C PRO A 244 16.16 4.59 -23.00
N ASP A 245 16.22 3.41 -22.39
CA ASP A 245 15.21 2.35 -22.54
C ASP A 245 14.04 2.59 -21.57
N LEU A 246 14.33 2.98 -20.31
CA LEU A 246 13.29 3.39 -19.34
C LEU A 246 12.42 4.57 -19.82
N VAL A 247 12.95 5.44 -20.69
CA VAL A 247 12.21 6.55 -21.32
C VAL A 247 11.14 6.05 -22.29
N LEU A 248 11.29 4.85 -22.89
CA LEU A 248 10.34 4.30 -23.86
C LEU A 248 9.00 3.97 -23.19
N ASP A 249 9.05 3.37 -22.00
CA ASP A 249 7.86 3.05 -21.20
C ASP A 249 7.43 4.25 -20.34
N THR A 250 8.37 5.04 -19.83
CA THR A 250 8.11 6.16 -18.92
C THR A 250 8.80 7.45 -19.42
N PRO A 251 8.12 8.31 -20.21
CA PRO A 251 8.76 9.50 -20.81
C PRO A 251 9.27 10.54 -19.80
N GLY A 252 8.76 10.52 -18.56
CA GLY A 252 9.24 11.36 -17.45
C GLY A 252 10.38 10.74 -16.61
N ALA A 253 10.89 9.56 -16.99
CA ALA A 253 11.93 8.83 -16.25
C ALA A 253 13.17 9.67 -15.91
N PRO A 254 13.71 10.55 -16.78
CA PRO A 254 14.90 11.33 -16.45
C PRO A 254 14.66 12.31 -15.30
N GLN A 255 13.52 12.99 -15.28
CA GLN A 255 13.18 13.94 -14.22
C GLN A 255 12.93 13.23 -12.88
N MET A 256 12.29 12.05 -12.93
CA MET A 256 12.02 11.22 -11.76
C MET A 256 13.28 10.55 -11.21
N LEU A 257 14.16 10.00 -12.05
CA LEU A 257 15.46 9.50 -11.61
C LEU A 257 16.31 10.62 -10.98
N GLY A 258 16.24 11.84 -11.52
CA GLY A 258 16.85 13.03 -10.90
C GLY A 258 16.29 13.36 -9.51
N GLN A 259 14.99 13.11 -9.26
CA GLN A 259 14.39 13.23 -7.93
C GLN A 259 14.87 12.11 -6.99
N PHE A 260 14.95 10.86 -7.46
CA PHE A 260 15.53 9.74 -6.70
C PHE A 260 16.98 10.00 -6.30
N ILE A 261 17.84 10.47 -7.22
CA ILE A 261 19.24 10.81 -6.93
C ILE A 261 19.31 11.93 -5.87
N ALA A 262 18.49 12.98 -5.98
CA ALA A 262 18.46 14.05 -4.99
C ALA A 262 18.00 13.55 -3.60
N ARG A 263 17.02 12.65 -3.55
CA ARG A 263 16.52 12.02 -2.33
C ARG A 263 17.58 11.10 -1.69
N ALA A 264 18.21 10.23 -2.49
CA ALA A 264 19.27 9.32 -2.07
C ALA A 264 20.50 10.06 -1.48
N VAL A 265 20.89 11.20 -2.08
CA VAL A 265 21.96 12.07 -1.54
C VAL A 265 21.53 12.78 -0.23
N ALA A 266 20.24 13.05 -0.04
CA ALA A 266 19.71 13.66 1.18
C ALA A 266 19.61 12.66 2.35
N ASP A 267 19.23 11.41 2.06
CA ASP A 267 19.21 10.30 3.03
C ASP A 267 20.62 9.75 3.32
N ASN A 268 21.66 10.23 2.62
CA ASN A 268 23.06 9.81 2.74
C ASN A 268 23.34 8.36 2.31
N ILE A 269 22.43 7.75 1.53
CA ILE A 269 22.64 6.44 0.88
C ILE A 269 23.42 6.56 -0.44
N LEU A 270 23.67 7.78 -0.93
CA LEU A 270 24.47 8.07 -2.12
C LEU A 270 25.42 9.24 -1.84
N PRO A 271 26.71 9.20 -2.24
CA PRO A 271 27.67 10.23 -1.87
C PRO A 271 27.39 11.56 -2.58
N LYS A 272 27.64 12.68 -1.89
CA LYS A 272 27.44 14.04 -2.43
C LYS A 272 28.28 14.33 -3.68
N SER A 273 29.39 13.60 -3.85
CA SER A 273 30.27 13.65 -5.03
C SER A 273 29.78 12.84 -6.24
N PHE A 274 28.72 12.03 -6.11
CA PHE A 274 28.19 11.19 -7.19
C PHE A 274 27.92 12.00 -8.47
N ILE A 275 27.20 13.11 -8.33
CA ILE A 275 26.86 14.01 -9.46
C ILE A 275 28.12 14.69 -10.02
N ASP A 276 29.11 14.99 -9.18
CA ASP A 276 30.36 15.61 -9.61
C ASP A 276 31.22 14.64 -10.44
N GLY A 277 31.19 13.33 -10.13
CA GLY A 277 31.92 12.28 -10.86
C GLY A 277 31.52 12.13 -12.33
N TYR A 278 30.31 12.58 -12.68
CA TYR A 278 29.75 12.54 -14.04
C TYR A 278 29.97 13.83 -14.85
N LYS A 279 30.42 14.92 -14.25
CA LYS A 279 30.60 16.21 -14.96
C LYS A 279 31.60 16.07 -16.10
N GLY A 280 31.16 16.39 -17.31
CA GLY A 280 31.98 16.30 -18.53
C GLY A 280 32.24 14.87 -19.04
N ARG A 281 31.52 13.86 -18.53
CA ARG A 281 31.66 12.44 -18.93
C ARG A 281 30.36 11.79 -19.42
N VAL A 282 29.27 12.55 -19.52
CA VAL A 282 27.94 12.03 -19.89
C VAL A 282 27.59 12.52 -21.29
N ASP A 283 27.57 11.58 -22.24
CA ASP A 283 27.17 11.83 -23.62
C ASP A 283 25.64 11.76 -23.81
N CYS A 284 24.98 10.85 -23.09
CA CYS A 284 23.52 10.66 -23.11
C CYS A 284 22.77 11.90 -22.58
N GLU A 285 21.80 12.41 -23.37
CA GLU A 285 20.99 13.56 -22.98
C GLU A 285 20.05 13.28 -21.79
N TYR A 286 19.46 12.09 -21.73
CA TYR A 286 18.58 11.68 -20.63
C TYR A 286 19.32 11.62 -19.30
N ALA A 287 20.50 10.97 -19.28
CA ALA A 287 21.32 10.88 -18.07
C ALA A 287 21.80 12.27 -17.61
N ARG A 288 22.12 13.16 -18.56
CA ARG A 288 22.46 14.57 -18.27
C ARG A 288 21.27 15.30 -17.64
N ALA A 289 20.07 15.17 -18.21
CA ALA A 289 18.85 15.77 -17.68
C ALA A 289 18.51 15.30 -16.26
N ALA A 290 18.70 14.00 -15.97
CA ALA A 290 18.51 13.45 -14.62
C ALA A 290 19.50 14.05 -13.60
N LEU A 291 20.79 14.11 -13.97
CA LEU A 291 21.85 14.68 -13.12
C LEU A 291 21.67 16.19 -12.91
N ASP A 292 21.29 16.94 -13.94
CA ASP A 292 20.98 18.38 -13.84
C ASP A 292 19.77 18.62 -12.93
N ARG A 293 18.71 17.80 -13.07
CA ARG A 293 17.54 17.85 -12.19
C ARG A 293 17.92 17.60 -10.72
N ALA A 294 18.74 16.59 -10.45
CA ALA A 294 19.25 16.30 -9.11
C ALA A 294 20.11 17.45 -8.57
N ALA A 295 21.00 18.01 -9.39
CA ALA A 295 21.86 19.12 -9.02
C ALA A 295 21.08 20.41 -8.70
N VAL A 296 19.96 20.68 -9.39
CA VAL A 296 19.07 21.81 -9.07
C VAL A 296 18.36 21.58 -7.74
N LEU A 297 17.78 20.39 -7.50
CA LEU A 297 17.09 20.06 -6.25
C LEU A 297 18.00 20.18 -5.02
N LEU A 298 19.21 19.64 -5.10
CA LEU A 298 20.20 19.72 -4.02
C LEU A 298 20.69 21.15 -3.76
N ARG A 299 20.76 22.01 -4.78
CA ARG A 299 21.03 23.45 -4.59
C ARG A 299 19.86 24.19 -3.95
N MET A 300 18.62 23.90 -4.38
CA MET A 300 17.43 24.51 -3.82
C MET A 300 17.26 24.16 -2.34
N SER A 301 17.33 22.88 -1.96
CA SER A 301 17.22 22.45 -0.55
C SER A 301 18.17 23.18 0.40
N ARG A 302 19.42 23.40 -0.01
CA ARG A 302 20.43 24.14 0.77
C ARG A 302 20.09 25.61 0.97
N TRP A 303 19.37 26.23 0.04
CA TRP A 303 19.09 27.67 0.04
C TRP A 303 17.70 28.02 0.59
N THR A 304 16.68 27.26 0.21
CA THR A 304 15.27 27.52 0.58
C THR A 304 14.79 26.70 1.76
N GLY A 305 15.60 25.76 2.28
CA GLY A 305 15.16 24.81 3.31
C GLY A 305 14.10 23.83 2.80
N LEU A 306 13.94 23.69 1.47
CA LEU A 306 13.02 22.73 0.87
C LEU A 306 13.34 21.32 1.38
N ARG A 307 12.40 20.74 2.11
CA ARG A 307 12.55 19.37 2.58
C ARG A 307 12.46 18.41 1.40
N ILE A 308 13.52 17.64 1.20
CA ILE A 308 13.62 16.67 0.11
C ILE A 308 12.71 15.45 0.40
N ASP A 309 12.28 15.26 1.65
CA ASP A 309 11.30 14.25 2.09
C ASP A 309 9.92 14.33 1.41
N SER A 310 9.57 15.47 0.79
CA SER A 310 8.26 15.72 0.18
C SER A 310 8.30 15.81 -1.36
N LEU A 311 9.41 15.41 -2.01
CA LEU A 311 9.58 15.54 -3.47
C LEU A 311 8.54 14.78 -4.31
N TRP A 312 7.94 13.74 -3.75
CA TRP A 312 6.96 12.88 -4.42
C TRP A 312 5.50 13.24 -4.08
N GLY A 313 5.28 14.24 -3.23
CA GLY A 313 3.96 14.66 -2.81
C GLY A 313 3.47 14.04 -1.50
N SER A 314 2.40 14.62 -0.98
CA SER A 314 1.77 14.32 0.32
C SER A 314 0.71 13.22 0.29
N GLY A 315 0.35 12.72 -0.90
CA GLY A 315 -0.69 11.71 -1.11
C GLY A 315 -0.30 10.27 -0.75
N GLY A 316 -1.25 9.35 -0.99
CA GLY A 316 -1.14 7.91 -0.79
C GLY A 316 -1.93 7.39 0.42
N GLY A 317 -2.48 6.17 0.30
CA GLY A 317 -3.28 5.54 1.35
C GLY A 317 -2.53 5.19 2.65
N GLN A 318 -1.19 5.18 2.61
CA GLN A 318 -0.32 4.95 3.78
C GLN A 318 -0.05 6.23 4.60
N ARG A 319 -0.68 7.36 4.25
CA ARG A 319 -0.55 8.62 4.98
C ARG A 319 -1.52 8.68 6.17
N PRO A 320 -1.13 9.29 7.30
CA PRO A 320 -2.06 9.52 8.41
C PRO A 320 -3.28 10.33 7.96
N VAL A 321 -4.49 9.93 8.40
CA VAL A 321 -5.75 10.60 8.02
C VAL A 321 -5.71 12.11 8.33
N ASN A 322 -5.13 12.49 9.47
CA ASN A 322 -4.95 13.89 9.87
C ASN A 322 -4.03 14.70 8.93
N GLN A 323 -3.19 14.05 8.13
CA GLN A 323 -2.43 14.70 7.05
C GLN A 323 -3.31 14.85 5.82
N LEU A 324 -4.01 13.81 5.38
CA LEU A 324 -4.91 13.86 4.23
C LEU A 324 -6.01 14.94 4.38
N ILE A 325 -6.59 15.08 5.58
CA ILE A 325 -7.55 16.17 5.90
C ILE A 325 -6.93 17.56 5.70
N LYS A 326 -5.65 17.75 6.09
CA LYS A 326 -4.94 19.03 5.88
C LYS A 326 -4.70 19.32 4.41
N GLU A 327 -4.31 18.33 3.62
CA GLU A 327 -4.12 18.51 2.18
C GLU A 327 -5.45 18.83 1.46
N VAL A 328 -6.53 18.14 1.82
CA VAL A 328 -7.90 18.45 1.35
C VAL A 328 -8.28 19.90 1.70
N ASN A 329 -8.03 20.32 2.94
CA ASN A 329 -8.28 21.69 3.39
C ASN A 329 -7.45 22.74 2.63
N LEU A 330 -6.17 22.45 2.36
CA LEU A 330 -5.29 23.33 1.61
C LEU A 330 -5.77 23.46 0.15
N LEU A 331 -6.08 22.34 -0.50
CA LEU A 331 -6.62 22.28 -1.86
C LEU A 331 -7.89 23.14 -1.99
N LEU A 332 -8.88 22.95 -1.10
CA LEU A 332 -10.12 23.71 -1.12
C LEU A 332 -9.89 25.22 -0.90
N LYS A 333 -8.98 25.59 0.00
CA LYS A 333 -8.61 27.00 0.25
C LYS A 333 -7.87 27.62 -0.93
N GLU A 334 -6.98 26.88 -1.58
CA GLU A 334 -6.29 27.31 -2.79
C GLU A 334 -7.29 27.51 -3.94
N PHE A 335 -8.21 26.57 -4.16
CA PHE A 335 -9.28 26.70 -5.15
C PHE A 335 -10.16 27.94 -4.90
N LEU A 336 -10.52 28.24 -3.65
CA LEU A 336 -11.33 29.44 -3.35
C LEU A 336 -10.59 30.76 -3.63
N LEU A 337 -9.25 30.74 -3.68
CA LEU A 337 -8.41 31.87 -4.06
C LEU A 337 -8.17 31.93 -5.58
N SER A 338 -7.88 30.80 -6.23
CA SER A 338 -7.52 30.72 -7.66
C SER A 338 -8.72 30.65 -8.60
N GLY A 339 -9.79 29.95 -8.20
CA GLY A 339 -10.91 29.57 -9.06
C GLY A 339 -10.61 28.46 -10.06
N ASP A 340 -9.42 27.84 -10.02
CA ASP A 340 -9.00 26.85 -11.02
C ASP A 340 -9.53 25.44 -10.70
N THR A 341 -10.59 25.04 -11.41
CA THR A 341 -11.18 23.70 -11.28
C THR A 341 -10.29 22.58 -11.83
N VAL A 342 -9.40 22.87 -12.78
CA VAL A 342 -8.52 21.86 -13.40
C VAL A 342 -7.37 21.54 -12.45
N GLU A 343 -6.80 22.56 -11.82
CA GLU A 343 -5.78 22.38 -10.78
C GLU A 343 -6.35 21.68 -9.54
N ALA A 344 -7.53 22.10 -9.07
CA ALA A 344 -8.21 21.42 -7.96
C ALA A 344 -8.50 19.93 -8.26
N GLU A 345 -8.87 19.60 -9.50
CA GLU A 345 -9.00 18.20 -9.94
C GLU A 345 -7.64 17.47 -9.93
N ARG A 346 -6.58 18.10 -10.43
CA ARG A 346 -5.23 17.53 -10.45
C ARG A 346 -4.75 17.20 -9.04
N CYS A 347 -4.84 18.15 -8.12
CA CYS A 347 -4.47 17.96 -6.72
C CYS A 347 -5.29 16.83 -6.06
N LEU A 348 -6.61 16.75 -6.31
CA LEU A 348 -7.44 15.68 -5.74
C LEU A 348 -7.04 14.29 -6.27
N ARG A 349 -6.66 14.18 -7.55
CA ARG A 349 -6.10 12.93 -8.12
C ARG A 349 -4.74 12.58 -7.51
N GLU A 350 -3.87 13.56 -7.28
CA GLU A 350 -2.54 13.41 -6.69
C GLU A 350 -2.54 13.00 -5.20
N LEU A 351 -3.68 13.15 -4.50
CA LEU A 351 -3.86 12.56 -3.16
C LEU A 351 -3.97 11.02 -3.17
N GLU A 352 -4.33 10.42 -4.32
CA GLU A 352 -4.38 8.98 -4.56
C GLU A 352 -5.30 8.17 -3.60
N VAL A 353 -6.28 8.81 -2.95
CA VAL A 353 -7.19 8.20 -1.96
C VAL A 353 -8.69 8.26 -2.37
N PRO A 354 -9.10 7.54 -3.44
CA PRO A 354 -10.45 7.65 -4.01
C PRO A 354 -11.60 7.24 -3.08
N HIS A 355 -11.34 6.39 -2.09
CA HIS A 355 -12.32 5.99 -1.08
C HIS A 355 -12.45 6.97 0.10
N PHE A 356 -11.65 8.04 0.09
CA PHE A 356 -11.65 9.15 1.05
C PHE A 356 -12.15 10.46 0.43
N HIS A 357 -12.61 10.45 -0.83
CA HIS A 357 -13.18 11.64 -1.49
C HIS A 357 -14.46 12.16 -0.79
N HIS A 358 -15.12 11.35 0.04
CA HIS A 358 -16.18 11.81 0.95
C HIS A 358 -15.69 12.82 2.01
N GLU A 359 -14.39 12.89 2.30
CA GLU A 359 -13.81 13.94 3.15
C GLU A 359 -13.77 15.27 2.41
N PHE A 360 -13.29 15.25 1.17
CA PHE A 360 -13.27 16.42 0.30
C PHE A 360 -14.66 17.05 0.14
N VAL A 361 -15.69 16.22 -0.06
CA VAL A 361 -17.07 16.70 -0.18
C VAL A 361 -17.60 17.25 1.14
N TYR A 362 -17.32 16.57 2.27
CA TYR A 362 -17.71 17.03 3.61
C TYR A 362 -17.10 18.40 3.93
N GLU A 363 -15.79 18.54 3.81
CA GLU A 363 -15.06 19.79 4.05
C GLU A 363 -15.49 20.91 3.10
N ALA A 364 -15.73 20.59 1.82
CA ALA A 364 -16.22 21.57 0.85
C ALA A 364 -17.61 22.13 1.23
N VAL A 365 -18.51 21.29 1.75
CA VAL A 365 -19.83 21.72 2.24
C VAL A 365 -19.68 22.55 3.51
N ILE A 366 -18.84 22.15 4.46
CA ILE A 366 -18.58 22.94 5.69
C ILE A 366 -18.05 24.33 5.33
N MET A 367 -17.11 24.45 4.38
CA MET A 367 -16.63 25.74 3.91
C MET A 367 -17.74 26.62 3.30
N VAL A 368 -18.80 26.04 2.72
CA VAL A 368 -19.99 26.80 2.29
C VAL A 368 -20.81 27.27 3.50
N LEU A 369 -21.06 26.39 4.47
CA LEU A 369 -21.86 26.73 5.67
C LEU A 369 -21.20 27.81 6.54
N GLU A 370 -19.88 27.78 6.70
CA GLU A 370 -19.12 28.78 7.45
C GLU A 370 -18.90 30.10 6.69
N SER A 371 -19.17 30.12 5.37
CA SER A 371 -18.87 31.28 4.53
C SER A 371 -19.83 32.45 4.70
N LYS A 372 -19.33 33.65 4.42
CA LYS A 372 -20.11 34.90 4.42
C LYS A 372 -20.48 35.30 2.99
N GLY A 373 -21.58 34.74 2.49
CA GLY A 373 -22.23 35.11 1.23
C GLY A 373 -22.02 34.13 0.07
N ASP A 374 -22.83 34.30 -0.98
CA ASP A 374 -23.02 33.29 -2.04
C ASP A 374 -21.79 32.95 -2.90
N ARG A 375 -20.68 33.71 -2.83
CA ARG A 375 -19.50 33.46 -3.68
C ARG A 375 -18.92 32.07 -3.44
N THR A 376 -18.69 31.69 -2.18
CA THR A 376 -18.13 30.37 -1.83
C THR A 376 -19.08 29.26 -2.26
N LEU A 377 -20.39 29.47 -2.04
CA LEU A 377 -21.46 28.58 -2.48
C LEU A 377 -21.37 28.30 -3.99
N GLN A 378 -21.32 29.33 -4.83
CA GLN A 378 -21.23 29.17 -6.29
C GLN A 378 -19.91 28.51 -6.73
N MET A 379 -18.78 28.88 -6.12
CA MET A 379 -17.48 28.30 -6.45
C MET A 379 -17.40 26.81 -6.11
N ILE A 380 -17.84 26.40 -4.91
CA ILE A 380 -17.87 24.99 -4.50
C ILE A 380 -18.89 24.19 -5.33
N LEU A 381 -20.06 24.76 -5.64
CA LEU A 381 -21.04 24.13 -6.53
C LEU A 381 -20.46 23.86 -7.92
N GLN A 382 -19.75 24.83 -8.50
CA GLN A 382 -19.06 24.67 -9.78
C GLN A 382 -17.98 23.58 -9.70
N LEU A 383 -17.20 23.54 -8.61
CA LEU A 383 -16.14 22.54 -8.41
C LEU A 383 -16.72 21.12 -8.30
N LEU A 384 -17.70 20.90 -7.42
CA LEU A 384 -18.34 19.59 -7.26
C LEU A 384 -19.00 19.13 -8.57
N LYS A 385 -19.63 20.04 -9.32
CA LYS A 385 -20.18 19.74 -10.65
C LYS A 385 -19.10 19.31 -11.64
N SER A 386 -17.96 19.99 -11.67
CA SER A 386 -16.81 19.63 -12.52
C SER A 386 -16.27 18.24 -12.17
N LEU A 387 -16.01 17.98 -10.88
CA LEU A 387 -15.42 16.74 -10.39
C LEU A 387 -16.35 15.52 -10.50
N CYS A 388 -17.67 15.73 -10.48
CA CYS A 388 -18.65 14.68 -10.79
C CYS A 388 -18.72 14.42 -12.30
N ALA A 389 -18.66 15.47 -13.13
CA ALA A 389 -18.67 15.34 -14.59
C ALA A 389 -17.40 14.66 -15.14
N SER A 390 -16.24 14.90 -14.52
CA SER A 390 -14.98 14.19 -14.82
C SER A 390 -14.85 12.84 -14.10
N THR A 391 -15.88 12.42 -13.34
CA THR A 391 -15.97 11.15 -12.59
C THR A 391 -14.89 10.92 -11.51
N VAL A 392 -14.17 11.98 -11.11
CA VAL A 392 -13.17 11.94 -10.03
C VAL A 392 -13.83 11.71 -8.68
N ILE A 393 -14.97 12.36 -8.44
CA ILE A 393 -15.83 12.05 -7.31
C ILE A 393 -16.92 11.10 -7.81
N THR A 394 -16.94 9.88 -7.27
CA THR A 394 -18.00 8.91 -7.58
C THR A 394 -19.29 9.28 -6.85
N VAL A 395 -20.43 8.83 -7.37
CA VAL A 395 -21.75 9.08 -6.76
C VAL A 395 -21.82 8.57 -5.30
N ASP A 396 -21.14 7.46 -4.98
CA ASP A 396 -21.00 6.96 -3.61
C ASP A 396 -20.25 7.96 -2.71
N GLN A 397 -19.10 8.44 -3.15
CA GLN A 397 -18.26 9.35 -2.36
C GLN A 397 -18.94 10.72 -2.17
N LEU A 398 -19.60 11.23 -3.20
CA LEU A 398 -20.43 12.43 -3.12
C LEU A 398 -21.54 12.24 -2.08
N ARG A 399 -22.31 11.16 -2.21
CA ARG A 399 -23.42 10.84 -1.31
C ARG A 399 -22.95 10.73 0.15
N ARG A 400 -21.88 9.97 0.41
CA ARG A 400 -21.31 9.79 1.75
C ARG A 400 -20.80 11.11 2.35
N GLY A 401 -20.33 12.04 1.54
CA GLY A 401 -19.96 13.39 1.99
C GLY A 401 -21.16 14.19 2.49
N PHE A 402 -22.23 14.28 1.70
CA PHE A 402 -23.48 14.95 2.11
C PHE A 402 -24.15 14.25 3.31
N GLU A 403 -24.23 12.92 3.33
CA GLU A 403 -24.83 12.16 4.44
C GLU A 403 -24.10 12.40 5.76
N ARG A 404 -22.78 12.58 5.76
CA ARG A 404 -22.03 12.99 6.96
C ARG A 404 -22.44 14.38 7.45
N VAL A 405 -22.48 15.37 6.56
CA VAL A 405 -22.92 16.72 6.92
C VAL A 405 -24.32 16.67 7.55
N TYR A 406 -25.25 15.91 6.96
CA TYR A 406 -26.62 15.77 7.47
C TYR A 406 -26.69 15.18 8.87
N LEU A 407 -25.80 14.24 9.22
CA LEU A 407 -25.69 13.67 10.57
C LEU A 407 -25.14 14.70 11.56
N ASP A 408 -24.10 15.45 11.16
CA ASP A 408 -23.39 16.39 12.02
C ASP A 408 -24.10 17.76 12.14
N MET A 409 -25.21 17.99 11.42
CA MET A 409 -25.93 19.27 11.37
C MET A 409 -26.38 19.82 12.73
N ALA A 410 -26.66 18.95 13.70
CA ALA A 410 -27.04 19.40 15.04
C ALA A 410 -25.89 20.17 15.71
N ASP A 411 -24.69 19.61 15.64
CA ASP A 411 -23.47 20.18 16.21
C ASP A 411 -22.98 21.38 15.39
N LEU A 412 -22.97 21.29 14.06
CA LEU A 412 -22.64 22.41 13.17
C LEU A 412 -23.53 23.64 13.39
N SER A 413 -24.79 23.44 13.81
CA SER A 413 -25.72 24.54 14.12
C SER A 413 -25.44 25.28 15.43
N ILE A 414 -24.56 24.75 16.29
CA ILE A 414 -24.09 25.41 17.52
C ILE A 414 -23.12 26.53 17.14
N ASP A 415 -22.19 26.25 16.22
CA ASP A 415 -21.18 27.21 15.75
C ASP A 415 -21.73 28.16 14.66
N VAL A 416 -22.63 27.66 13.80
CA VAL A 416 -23.24 28.44 12.70
C VAL A 416 -24.77 28.48 12.85
N PRO A 417 -25.35 29.53 13.47
CA PRO A 417 -26.79 29.60 13.73
C PRO A 417 -27.71 29.49 12.49
N CYS A 418 -27.20 29.85 11.30
CA CYS A 418 -27.94 29.78 10.03
C CYS A 418 -27.66 28.49 9.23
N ALA A 419 -26.94 27.51 9.78
CA ALA A 419 -26.44 26.33 9.06
C ALA A 419 -27.54 25.60 8.28
N TYR A 420 -28.71 25.36 8.90
CA TYR A 420 -29.84 24.67 8.25
C TYR A 420 -30.33 25.40 6.99
N SER A 421 -30.56 26.72 7.07
CA SER A 421 -30.99 27.50 5.90
C SER A 421 -29.94 27.54 4.77
N LEU A 422 -28.64 27.58 5.11
CA LEU A 422 -27.56 27.55 4.14
C LEU A 422 -27.42 26.16 3.50
N LEU A 423 -27.60 25.09 4.29
CA LEU A 423 -27.58 23.72 3.79
C LEU A 423 -28.74 23.48 2.82
N GLU A 424 -29.98 23.82 3.20
CA GLU A 424 -31.15 23.68 2.32
C GLU A 424 -30.95 24.44 1.00
N GLN A 425 -30.48 25.69 1.06
CA GLN A 425 -30.15 26.49 -0.12
C GLN A 425 -29.06 25.83 -0.99
N PHE A 426 -28.03 25.23 -0.39
CA PHE A 426 -26.94 24.58 -1.13
C PHE A 426 -27.35 23.23 -1.73
N VAL A 427 -28.13 22.44 -1.00
CA VAL A 427 -28.66 21.14 -1.44
C VAL A 427 -29.64 21.35 -2.60
N GLU A 428 -30.55 22.32 -2.51
CA GLU A 428 -31.48 22.60 -3.61
C GLU A 428 -30.76 23.11 -4.87
N GLN A 429 -29.73 23.96 -4.72
CA GLN A 429 -28.88 24.34 -5.86
C GLN A 429 -28.07 23.17 -6.42
N SER A 430 -27.56 22.28 -5.57
CA SER A 430 -26.85 21.06 -5.98
C SER A 430 -27.74 20.11 -6.77
N PHE A 431 -29.01 19.96 -6.36
CA PHE A 431 -30.00 19.19 -7.08
C PHE A 431 -30.34 19.82 -8.45
N ASN A 432 -30.62 21.14 -8.47
CA ASN A 432 -30.93 21.86 -9.71
C ASN A 432 -29.74 21.92 -10.69
N ALA A 433 -28.51 21.87 -10.19
CA ALA A 433 -27.29 21.77 -10.99
C ALA A 433 -27.01 20.36 -11.54
N GLY A 434 -27.76 19.34 -11.10
CA GLY A 434 -27.59 17.93 -11.45
C GLY A 434 -26.44 17.22 -10.74
N VAL A 435 -25.96 17.78 -9.62
CA VAL A 435 -24.83 17.24 -8.84
C VAL A 435 -25.28 16.09 -7.93
N ILE A 436 -26.43 16.23 -7.26
CA ILE A 436 -27.01 15.22 -6.38
C ILE A 436 -28.34 14.68 -6.92
N ASP A 437 -28.70 13.45 -6.53
CA ASP A 437 -29.97 12.85 -6.90
C ASP A 437 -31.13 13.31 -5.99
N LYS A 438 -32.37 13.02 -6.42
CA LYS A 438 -33.56 13.39 -5.64
C LYS A 438 -33.57 12.73 -4.25
N LYS A 439 -33.08 11.49 -4.12
CA LYS A 439 -33.10 10.77 -2.84
C LYS A 439 -32.22 11.45 -1.80
N LEU A 440 -31.02 11.88 -2.19
CA LEU A 440 -30.10 12.58 -1.32
C LEU A 440 -30.66 13.96 -0.93
N ARG A 441 -31.25 14.69 -1.88
CA ARG A 441 -31.89 15.97 -1.60
C ARG A 441 -33.09 15.85 -0.65
N ASP A 442 -33.95 14.84 -0.84
CA ASP A 442 -35.11 14.58 0.02
C ASP A 442 -34.72 14.04 1.42
N LEU A 443 -33.42 13.74 1.67
CA LEU A 443 -32.86 13.35 2.99
C LEU A 443 -32.29 14.54 3.78
N CYS A 444 -32.25 15.75 3.21
CA CYS A 444 -31.70 16.93 3.88
C CYS A 444 -32.50 17.25 5.16
N PRO A 445 -31.86 17.45 6.31
CA PRO A 445 -32.55 17.78 7.54
C PRO A 445 -33.02 19.25 7.52
N CYS A 446 -34.30 19.45 7.79
CA CYS A 446 -34.91 20.78 8.01
C CYS A 446 -35.09 21.05 9.51
N ARG A 447 -35.19 22.33 9.91
CA ARG A 447 -35.38 22.75 11.31
C ARG A 447 -36.58 23.68 11.49
#